data_AF-A0A6A9QFD8-F1
#
_entry.id   AF-A0A6A9QFD8-F1
#
_cell.length_a   1.000
_cell.length_b   1.000
_cell.length_c   1.000
_cell.angle_alpha   90.00
_cell.angle_beta   90.00
_cell.angle_gamma   90.00
#
_symmetry.space_group_name_H-M   'P 1'
#
loop_
_entity.id
_entity.type
_entity.pdbx_description
1 polymer ?
#
loop_
_entity_poly.entity_id
_entity_poly.type
_entity_poly.pdbx_seq_one_letter_code
_entity_poly.pdbx_strand_id
1 'polypeptide(L)'
;MSSRILNMYENVSSLLSRNYYTPALALGELLSLIITYVAGMEIAVYKLPLSGYPITAHIYAAAIDTVLAISLYGSTTRSNNLILRILAVLDILSVLGAAFEGLFYFGGFSTPCYAIGMGTGFVFTIAFTSALFFYSLRR
;
A
#
# COMPACT_ATOMS: atom_id res chain seq x y z
N MET A 1 34.08 5.44 -7.28
CA MET A 1 32.62 5.71 -7.36
C MET A 1 32.45 7.19 -7.69
N SER A 2 31.73 7.55 -8.76
CA SER A 2 31.61 8.95 -9.21
C SER A 2 30.93 9.82 -8.14
N SER A 3 31.47 11.00 -7.84
CA SER A 3 30.90 11.96 -6.86
C SER A 3 29.44 12.30 -7.16
N ARG A 4 29.03 12.27 -8.43
CA ARG A 4 27.64 12.48 -8.86
C ARG A 4 26.70 11.38 -8.38
N ILE A 5 27.15 10.12 -8.38
CA ILE A 5 26.36 8.97 -7.93
C ILE A 5 26.21 9.01 -6.41
N LEU A 6 27.29 9.36 -5.70
CA LEU A 6 27.28 9.51 -4.25
C LEU A 6 26.30 10.62 -3.80
N ASN A 7 26.39 11.79 -4.42
CA ASN A 7 25.48 12.92 -4.13
C ASN A 7 24.02 12.58 -4.44
N MET A 8 23.76 11.82 -5.51
CA MET A 8 22.41 11.35 -5.83
C MET A 8 21.88 10.39 -4.74
N TYR A 9 22.72 9.45 -4.29
CA TYR A 9 22.36 8.52 -3.22
C TYR A 9 22.05 9.26 -1.91
N GLU A 10 22.90 10.20 -1.51
CA GLU A 10 22.71 10.99 -0.29
C GLU A 10 21.42 11.82 -0.35
N ASN A 11 21.13 12.43 -1.50
CA ASN A 11 19.90 13.19 -1.69
C ASN A 11 18.66 12.29 -1.54
N VAL A 12 18.62 11.14 -2.21
CA VAL A 12 17.51 10.18 -2.12
C VAL A 12 17.37 9.63 -0.71
N SER A 13 18.48 9.23 -0.08
CA SER A 13 18.50 8.75 1.30
C SER A 13 17.93 9.80 2.26
N SER A 14 18.34 11.06 2.11
CA SER A 14 17.85 12.15 2.96
C SER A 14 16.34 12.38 2.83
N LEU A 15 15.80 12.22 1.61
CA LEU A 15 14.37 12.37 1.33
C LEU A 15 13.59 11.20 1.93
N LEU A 16 14.05 9.98 1.73
CA LEU A 16 13.39 8.76 2.21
C LEU A 16 13.46 8.59 3.74
N SER A 17 14.46 9.17 4.40
CA SER A 17 14.57 9.14 5.87
C SER A 17 13.70 10.18 6.61
N ARG A 18 13.05 11.10 5.89
CA ARG A 18 12.23 12.15 6.52
C ARG A 18 11.07 11.57 7.32
N ASN A 19 10.60 12.34 8.30
CA ASN A 19 9.41 11.97 9.10
C ASN A 19 9.48 10.52 9.62
N TYR A 20 10.63 10.10 10.14
CA TYR A 20 10.88 8.74 10.63
C TYR A 20 10.63 7.65 9.57
N TYR A 21 11.17 7.83 8.37
CA TYR A 21 11.03 6.90 7.23
C TYR A 21 9.61 6.76 6.66
N THR A 22 8.68 7.66 7.01
CA THR A 22 7.33 7.68 6.41
C THR A 22 7.33 7.64 4.87
N PRO A 23 8.14 8.44 4.13
CA PRO A 23 8.15 8.37 2.67
C PRO A 23 8.74 7.05 2.15
N ALA A 24 9.71 6.45 2.84
CA ALA A 24 10.23 5.14 2.45
C ALA A 24 9.17 4.04 2.61
N LEU A 25 8.43 4.06 3.72
CA LEU A 25 7.36 3.10 4.00
C LEU A 25 6.20 3.28 3.00
N ALA A 26 5.80 4.53 2.73
CA ALA A 26 4.74 4.82 1.77
C ALA A 26 5.14 4.41 0.35
N LEU A 27 6.40 4.61 -0.05
CA LEU A 27 6.90 4.10 -1.33
C LEU A 27 6.86 2.57 -1.38
N GLY A 28 7.27 1.91 -0.29
CA GLY A 28 7.19 0.45 -0.18
C GLY A 28 5.76 -0.08 -0.35
N GLU A 29 4.80 0.60 0.25
CA GLU A 29 3.39 0.24 0.13
C GLU A 29 2.85 0.49 -1.28
N LEU A 30 3.18 1.62 -1.91
CA LEU A 30 2.82 1.86 -3.32
C LEU A 30 3.38 0.78 -4.26
N LEU A 31 4.61 0.32 -4.03
CA LEU A 31 5.21 -0.77 -4.81
C LEU A 31 4.48 -2.10 -4.56
N SER A 32 4.10 -2.38 -3.32
CA SER A 32 3.34 -3.57 -2.97
C SER A 32 1.93 -3.54 -3.59
N LEU A 33 1.24 -2.40 -3.57
CA LEU A 33 -0.06 -2.19 -4.22
C LEU A 33 -0.02 -2.42 -5.73
N ILE A 34 1.10 -2.11 -6.41
CA ILE A 34 1.28 -2.45 -7.84
C ILE A 34 1.27 -3.96 -8.03
N ILE A 35 1.94 -4.72 -7.16
CA ILE A 35 1.95 -6.18 -7.20
C ILE A 35 0.55 -6.72 -6.92
N THR A 36 -0.12 -6.21 -5.88
CA THR A 36 -1.49 -6.58 -5.51
C THR A 36 -2.45 -6.35 -6.69
N TYR A 37 -2.33 -5.22 -7.38
CA TYR A 37 -3.14 -4.89 -8.56
C TYR A 37 -2.89 -5.82 -9.73
N VAL A 38 -1.62 -6.00 -10.14
CA VAL A 38 -1.27 -6.84 -11.29
C VAL A 38 -1.73 -8.27 -11.05
N ALA A 39 -1.42 -8.83 -9.88
CA ALA A 39 -1.85 -10.18 -9.51
C ALA A 39 -3.37 -10.33 -9.45
N GLY A 40 -4.09 -9.33 -8.91
CA GLY A 40 -5.55 -9.34 -8.86
C GLY A 40 -6.20 -9.22 -10.25
N MET A 41 -5.64 -8.37 -11.11
CA MET A 41 -6.13 -8.17 -12.48
C MET A 41 -5.89 -9.39 -13.37
N GLU A 42 -4.78 -10.10 -13.21
CA GLU A 42 -4.53 -11.36 -13.92
C GLU A 42 -5.63 -12.39 -13.61
N ILE A 43 -6.06 -12.50 -12.35
CA ILE A 43 -7.14 -13.39 -11.94
C ILE A 43 -8.46 -12.97 -12.62
N ALA A 44 -8.78 -11.68 -12.59
CA ALA A 44 -10.04 -11.16 -13.12
C ALA A 44 -10.13 -11.21 -14.66
N VAL A 45 -9.08 -10.80 -15.37
CA VAL A 45 -9.07 -10.68 -16.83
C VAL A 45 -8.98 -12.05 -17.49
N TYR A 46 -8.08 -12.91 -17.01
CA TYR A 46 -7.86 -14.23 -17.59
C TYR A 46 -8.76 -15.32 -16.98
N LYS A 47 -9.66 -14.94 -16.05
CA LYS A 47 -10.54 -15.87 -15.32
C LYS A 47 -9.76 -17.06 -14.76
N LEU A 48 -8.60 -16.77 -14.18
CA LEU A 48 -7.73 -17.81 -13.65
C LEU A 48 -8.39 -18.47 -12.44
N PRO A 49 -8.13 -19.77 -12.21
CA PRO A 49 -8.62 -20.42 -11.01
C PRO A 49 -8.07 -19.71 -9.76
N LEU A 50 -8.84 -19.75 -8.67
CA LEU A 50 -8.42 -19.24 -7.35
C LEU A 50 -7.38 -20.17 -6.70
N SER A 51 -6.36 -20.51 -7.46
CA SER A 51 -5.28 -21.42 -7.08
C SER A 51 -4.04 -21.11 -7.91
N GLY A 52 -2.87 -21.32 -7.34
CA GLY A 52 -1.59 -21.12 -8.02
C GLY A 52 -1.02 -19.72 -7.83
N TYR A 53 -0.02 -19.39 -8.65
CA TYR A 53 0.86 -18.25 -8.42
C TYR A 53 0.16 -16.89 -8.27
N PRO A 54 -0.82 -16.49 -9.13
CA PRO A 54 -1.41 -15.16 -9.07
C PRO A 54 -2.19 -14.89 -7.77
N ILE A 55 -3.01 -15.84 -7.31
CA ILE A 55 -3.75 -15.66 -6.05
C ILE A 55 -2.81 -15.65 -4.84
N THR A 56 -1.77 -16.47 -4.86
CA THR A 56 -0.75 -16.49 -3.81
C THR A 56 -0.03 -15.15 -3.74
N ALA A 57 0.41 -14.60 -4.88
CA ALA A 57 1.03 -13.29 -4.95
C ALA A 57 0.10 -12.18 -4.45
N HIS A 58 -1.19 -12.23 -4.85
CA HIS A 58 -2.19 -11.25 -4.42
C HIS A 58 -2.40 -11.26 -2.89
N ILE A 59 -2.57 -12.44 -2.28
CA ILE A 59 -2.78 -12.58 -0.83
C ILE A 59 -1.55 -12.10 -0.05
N TYR A 60 -0.34 -12.50 -0.47
CA TYR A 60 0.87 -12.07 0.22
C TYR A 60 1.14 -10.58 0.06
N ALA A 61 0.88 -10.00 -1.11
CA ALA A 61 1.00 -8.56 -1.32
C ALA A 61 -0.02 -7.78 -0.46
N ALA A 62 -1.28 -8.22 -0.38
CA ALA A 62 -2.27 -7.63 0.51
C ALA A 62 -1.90 -7.74 2.01
N ALA A 63 -1.25 -8.83 2.43
CA ALA A 63 -0.72 -8.96 3.78
C ALA A 63 0.45 -8.00 4.03
N ILE A 64 1.33 -7.82 3.05
CA ILE A 64 2.42 -6.83 3.11
C ILE A 64 1.86 -5.41 3.19
N ASP A 65 0.85 -5.07 2.37
CA ASP A 65 0.14 -3.78 2.41
C ASP A 65 -0.38 -3.52 3.84
N THR A 66 -0.99 -4.52 4.47
CA THR A 66 -1.49 -4.40 5.86
C THR A 66 -0.37 -4.10 6.87
N VAL A 67 0.78 -4.78 6.74
CA VAL A 67 1.93 -4.55 7.62
C VAL A 67 2.54 -3.16 7.39
N LEU A 68 2.58 -2.70 6.15
CA LEU A 68 3.11 -1.39 5.77
C LEU A 68 2.20 -0.25 6.25
N ALA A 69 0.89 -0.37 6.10
CA ALA A 69 -0.09 0.59 6.64
C ALA A 69 0.05 0.76 8.17
N ILE A 70 0.19 -0.35 8.91
CA ILE A 70 0.43 -0.31 10.36
C ILE A 70 1.78 0.36 10.68
N SER A 71 2.81 0.04 9.90
CA SER A 71 4.15 0.62 10.05
C SER A 71 4.15 2.14 9.78
N LEU A 72 3.39 2.60 8.79
CA LEU A 72 3.16 4.01 8.48
C LEU A 72 2.46 4.73 9.63
N TYR A 73 1.45 4.12 10.25
CA TYR A 73 0.86 4.71 11.45
C TYR A 73 1.88 4.84 12.59
N GLY A 74 2.74 3.83 12.77
CA GLY A 74 3.85 3.89 13.73
C GLY A 74 4.83 5.04 13.43
N SER A 75 5.26 5.20 12.18
CA SER A 75 6.20 6.26 11.78
C SER A 75 5.59 7.65 11.92
N THR A 76 4.34 7.83 11.49
CA THR A 76 3.63 9.11 11.56
C THR A 76 3.24 9.52 12.98
N THR A 77 3.05 8.55 13.88
CA THR A 77 2.89 8.83 15.31
C THR A 77 4.18 9.39 15.90
N ARG A 78 5.33 8.81 15.56
CA ARG A 78 6.66 9.29 15.99
C ARG A 78 7.02 10.65 15.38
N SER A 79 6.60 10.94 14.16
CA SER A 79 6.82 12.24 13.51
C SER A 79 6.06 13.40 14.16
N ASN A 80 5.14 13.10 15.09
CA ASN A 80 4.29 14.07 15.78
C ASN A 80 3.51 15.01 14.83
N ASN A 81 3.23 14.55 13.61
CA ASN A 81 2.48 15.30 12.62
C ASN A 81 1.03 14.78 12.54
N LEU A 82 0.08 15.59 13.01
CA LEU A 82 -1.32 15.21 13.10
C LEU A 82 -1.92 14.84 11.73
N ILE A 83 -1.58 15.58 10.67
CA ILE A 83 -2.12 15.34 9.33
C ILE A 83 -1.62 14.00 8.80
N LEU A 84 -0.31 13.73 8.92
CA LEU A 84 0.26 12.43 8.53
C LEU A 84 -0.39 11.28 9.31
N ARG A 85 -0.67 11.47 10.59
CA ARG A 85 -1.33 10.45 11.42
C ARG A 85 -2.77 10.18 10.97
N ILE A 86 -3.53 11.22 10.64
CA ILE A 86 -4.90 11.08 10.11
C ILE A 86 -4.86 10.31 8.79
N LEU A 87 -3.96 10.68 7.87
CA LEU A 87 -3.81 9.99 6.60
C LEU A 87 -3.43 8.51 6.80
N ALA A 88 -2.55 8.19 7.74
CA ALA A 88 -2.18 6.81 8.06
C ALA A 88 -3.33 5.99 8.67
N VAL A 89 -4.24 6.61 9.44
CA VAL A 89 -5.45 5.93 9.92
C VAL A 89 -6.41 5.64 8.78
N LEU A 90 -6.61 6.61 7.87
CA LEU A 90 -7.48 6.42 6.70
C LEU A 90 -6.93 5.33 5.77
N ASP A 91 -5.61 5.29 5.63
CA ASP A 91 -4.89 4.25 4.90
C ASP A 91 -5.12 2.86 5.51
N ILE A 92 -4.89 2.68 6.82
CA ILE A 92 -5.18 1.41 7.54
C ILE A 92 -6.62 0.96 7.33
N LEU A 93 -7.59 1.86 7.49
CA LEU A 93 -9.00 1.51 7.32
C LEU A 93 -9.31 1.07 5.88
N SER A 94 -8.63 1.68 4.90
CA SER A 94 -8.79 1.35 3.48
C SER A 94 -8.18 -0.01 3.15
N VAL A 95 -6.98 -0.31 3.64
CA VAL A 95 -6.31 -1.60 3.46
C VAL A 95 -7.09 -2.73 4.12
N LEU A 96 -7.51 -2.54 5.38
CA LEU A 96 -8.29 -3.54 6.11
C LEU A 96 -9.65 -3.75 5.47
N GLY A 97 -10.31 -2.68 4.99
CA GLY A 97 -11.55 -2.79 4.23
C GLY A 97 -11.36 -3.59 2.95
N ALA A 98 -10.32 -3.28 2.16
CA ALA A 98 -10.02 -4.00 0.93
C ALA A 98 -9.72 -5.48 1.18
N ALA A 99 -8.89 -5.77 2.18
CA ALA A 99 -8.50 -7.13 2.55
C ALA A 99 -9.70 -7.95 3.05
N PHE A 100 -10.56 -7.36 3.90
CA PHE A 100 -11.74 -8.02 4.42
C PHE A 100 -12.74 -8.38 3.32
N GLU A 101 -13.07 -7.44 2.44
CA GLU A 101 -13.96 -7.67 1.30
C GLU A 101 -13.35 -8.70 0.32
N GLY A 102 -12.03 -8.65 0.12
CA GLY A 102 -11.28 -9.61 -0.68
C GLY A 102 -11.38 -11.05 -0.15
N LEU A 103 -11.36 -11.26 1.16
CA LEU A 103 -11.53 -12.60 1.77
C LEU A 103 -12.86 -13.24 1.36
N PHE A 104 -13.95 -12.47 1.31
CA PHE A 104 -15.26 -13.00 0.87
C PHE A 104 -15.27 -13.21 -0.65
N TYR A 105 -14.76 -12.25 -1.43
CA TYR A 105 -14.72 -12.38 -2.89
C TYR A 105 -13.94 -13.62 -3.33
N PHE A 106 -12.73 -13.83 -2.79
CA PHE A 106 -11.91 -15.01 -3.09
C PHE A 106 -12.33 -16.26 -2.31
N GLY A 107 -13.15 -16.13 -1.27
CA GLY A 107 -13.78 -17.24 -0.54
C GLY A 107 -14.93 -17.92 -1.30
N GLY A 108 -15.27 -17.44 -2.50
CA GLY A 108 -16.30 -18.03 -3.35
C GLY A 108 -17.66 -17.35 -3.26
N PHE A 109 -17.77 -16.21 -2.57
CA PHE A 109 -18.99 -15.42 -2.56
C PHE A 109 -19.11 -14.63 -3.86
N SER A 110 -20.14 -14.93 -4.66
CA SER A 110 -20.37 -14.31 -5.98
C SER A 110 -21.13 -12.98 -5.92
N THR A 111 -21.30 -12.40 -4.74
CA THR A 111 -22.03 -11.13 -4.59
C THR A 111 -21.16 -9.96 -5.08
N PRO A 112 -21.65 -9.15 -6.05
CA PRO A 112 -20.87 -8.04 -6.61
C PRO A 112 -20.40 -7.00 -5.59
N CYS A 113 -21.08 -6.88 -4.45
CA CYS A 113 -20.72 -5.94 -3.40
C CYS A 113 -19.30 -6.17 -2.86
N TYR A 114 -18.86 -7.43 -2.75
CA TYR A 114 -17.51 -7.77 -2.25
C TYR A 114 -16.41 -7.31 -3.21
N ALA A 115 -16.63 -7.48 -4.52
CA ALA A 115 -15.70 -6.99 -5.53
C ALA A 115 -15.60 -5.46 -5.54
N ILE A 116 -16.75 -4.77 -5.41
CA ILE A 116 -16.81 -3.31 -5.35
C ILE A 116 -16.17 -2.78 -4.07
N GLY A 117 -16.44 -3.40 -2.92
CA GLY A 117 -15.86 -3.05 -1.63
C GLY A 117 -14.34 -3.20 -1.65
N MET A 118 -13.85 -4.34 -2.14
CA MET A 118 -12.42 -4.59 -2.34
C MET A 118 -11.77 -3.54 -3.24
N GLY A 119 -12.36 -3.27 -4.42
CA GLY A 119 -11.84 -2.28 -5.36
C GLY A 119 -11.85 -0.85 -4.80
N THR A 120 -12.88 -0.50 -4.04
CA THR A 120 -13.00 0.83 -3.41
C THR A 120 -11.94 1.02 -2.33
N GLY A 121 -11.75 0.03 -1.45
CA GLY A 121 -10.70 0.06 -0.42
C GLY A 121 -9.30 0.14 -1.05
N PHE A 122 -9.07 -0.60 -2.14
CA PHE A 122 -7.80 -0.56 -2.87
C PHE A 122 -7.50 0.84 -3.44
N VAL A 123 -8.48 1.49 -4.09
CA VAL A 123 -8.31 2.85 -4.64
C VAL A 123 -8.06 3.88 -3.54
N PHE A 124 -8.77 3.77 -2.41
CA PHE A 124 -8.54 4.66 -1.27
C PHE A 124 -7.16 4.46 -0.65
N THR A 125 -6.68 3.22 -0.56
CA THR A 125 -5.32 2.92 -0.11
C THR A 125 -4.31 3.65 -1.01
N ILE A 126 -4.39 3.50 -2.33
CA ILE A 126 -3.51 4.24 -3.27
C ILE A 126 -3.56 5.75 -3.00
N ALA A 127 -4.75 6.31 -2.82
CA ALA A 127 -4.92 7.74 -2.61
C ALA A 127 -4.27 8.20 -1.29
N PHE A 128 -4.49 7.48 -0.18
CA PHE A 128 -3.96 7.85 1.13
C PHE A 128 -2.46 7.58 1.26
N THR A 129 -1.95 6.44 0.79
CA THR A 129 -0.51 6.17 0.71
C THR A 129 0.20 7.21 -0.17
N SER A 130 -0.39 7.59 -1.32
CA SER A 130 0.18 8.66 -2.16
C SER A 130 0.20 10.01 -1.43
N ALA A 131 -0.88 10.35 -0.74
CA ALA A 131 -0.95 11.56 0.07
C ALA A 131 0.11 11.56 1.18
N LEU A 132 0.31 10.43 1.87
CA LEU A 132 1.38 10.24 2.86
C LEU A 132 2.77 10.46 2.25
N PHE A 133 3.03 9.86 1.09
CA PHE A 133 4.30 9.99 0.38
C PHE A 133 4.59 11.45 0.03
N PHE A 134 3.71 12.12 -0.70
CA PHE A 134 3.95 13.49 -1.15
C PHE A 134 3.94 14.50 0.00
N TYR A 135 3.05 14.33 0.99
CA TYR A 135 2.98 15.23 2.13
C TYR A 135 4.22 15.12 3.02
N SER A 136 4.74 13.90 3.23
CA SER A 136 5.95 13.67 4.04
C SER A 136 7.25 14.11 3.36
N LEU A 137 7.26 14.29 2.03
CA LEU A 137 8.39 14.87 1.29
C LEU A 137 8.39 16.41 1.28
N ARG A 138 7.21 17.03 1.34
CA ARG A 138 7.06 18.49 1.25
C ARG A 138 7.43 19.23 2.55
N ARG A 139 7.35 18.55 3.70
CA ARG A 139 7.85 19.03 4.99
C ARG A 139 9.16 18.36 5.38
#